data_AF-A0A0F9HFL1-F1
#
_entry.id   AF-A0A0F9HFL1-F1
#
_cell.length_a   1.000
_cell.length_b   1.000
_cell.length_c   1.000
_cell.angle_alpha   90.00
_cell.angle_beta   90.00
_cell.angle_gamma   90.00
#
_symmetry.space_group_name_H-M   'P 1'
#
loop_
_entity.id
_entity.type
_entity.pdbx_description
1 polymer ?
#
loop_
_entity_poly.entity_id
_entity_poly.type
_entity_poly.pdbx_seq_one_letter_code
_entity_poly.pdbx_strand_id
1 'polypeptide(L)' 'MSERKHSLAFVDSFRAYSLGLCYASVCTSLSLPETAKRLNLEYSTGVGPWEKSDEKFRTGDSNPCPCNENPQTHKHYLFV' A
#
# COMPACT_ATOMS: atom_id res chain seq x y z
N MET A 1 16.79 7.34 35.44
CA MET A 1 15.48 6.68 35.26
C MET A 1 14.46 7.73 34.87
N SER A 2 14.08 7.80 33.59
CA SER A 2 12.79 8.33 33.16
C SER A 2 12.63 7.92 31.70
N GLU A 3 12.06 6.73 31.52
CA GLU A 3 11.67 6.18 30.23
C GLU A 3 10.60 7.06 29.61
N ARG A 4 10.96 7.90 28.65
CA ARG A 4 9.96 8.47 27.74
C ARG A 4 9.52 7.34 26.80
N LYS A 5 8.50 6.59 27.23
CA LYS A 5 7.67 5.77 26.34
C LYS A 5 6.89 6.69 25.40
N HIS A 6 7.58 7.26 24.42
CA HIS A 6 6.92 7.65 23.18
C HIS A 6 6.58 6.34 22.47
N SER A 7 5.42 5.78 22.81
CA SER A 7 4.74 4.85 21.92
C SER A 7 4.34 5.66 20.69
N LEU A 8 5.30 5.81 19.76
CA LEU A 8 5.00 6.06 18.37
C LEU A 8 4.17 4.85 17.96
N ALA A 9 2.86 4.99 17.95
CA ALA A 9 2.03 4.16 17.10
C ALA A 9 2.66 4.31 15.72
N PHE A 10 3.36 3.28 15.28
CA PHE A 10 3.91 3.20 13.94
C PHE A 10 2.69 3.09 13.03
N VAL A 11 2.08 4.25 12.72
CA VAL A 11 1.05 4.36 11.69
C VAL A 11 1.80 4.12 10.40
N ASP A 12 1.98 2.85 10.07
CA ASP A 12 2.76 2.45 8.91
C ASP A 12 2.08 3.01 7.67
N SER A 13 2.64 4.07 7.11
CA SER A 13 2.03 4.83 6.03
C SER A 13 1.90 4.00 4.76
N PHE A 14 2.56 2.84 4.69
CA PHE A 14 2.63 1.96 3.54
C PHE A 14 2.82 0.51 3.99
N ARG A 15 1.97 -0.39 3.50
CA ARG A 15 2.09 -1.84 3.72
C ARG A 15 1.70 -2.59 2.46
N ALA A 16 2.67 -3.25 1.83
CA ALA A 16 2.39 -4.27 0.82
C ALA A 16 1.97 -5.57 1.53
N TYR A 17 0.74 -6.03 1.32
CA TYR A 17 0.19 -7.18 2.05
C TYR A 17 -0.12 -8.40 1.17
N SER A 18 -0.03 -8.24 -0.15
CA SER A 18 -0.08 -9.35 -1.10
C SER A 18 0.82 -9.02 -2.28
N LEU A 19 1.94 -9.72 -2.40
CA LEU A 19 2.93 -9.54 -3.47
C LEU A 19 2.98 -10.82 -4.31
N GLY A 20 2.59 -10.72 -5.57
CA GLY A 20 2.75 -11.76 -6.57
C GLY A 20 3.80 -11.39 -7.61
N LEU A 21 3.95 -12.23 -8.63
CA LEU A 21 4.89 -11.97 -9.74
C LEU A 21 4.45 -10.80 -10.63
N CYS A 22 3.14 -10.61 -10.79
CA CYS A 22 2.55 -9.62 -11.70
C CYS A 22 1.49 -8.74 -11.04
N TYR A 23 1.24 -8.91 -9.74
CA TYR A 23 0.25 -8.11 -9.02
C TYR A 23 0.73 -7.81 -7.60
N ALA A 24 0.45 -6.60 -7.11
CA ALA A 24 0.72 -6.20 -5.74
C ALA A 24 -0.46 -5.45 -5.12
N SER A 25 -0.85 -5.81 -3.90
CA SER A 25 -1.86 -5.08 -3.12
C SER A 25 -1.20 -4.32 -1.97
N VAL A 26 -1.49 -3.02 -1.91
CA VAL A 26 -0.88 -2.09 -0.94
C VAL A 26 -1.96 -1.37 -0.15
N CYS A 27 -1.81 -1.33 1.18
CA CYS A 27 -2.55 -0.45 2.07
C CYS A 27 -1.66 0.76 2.39
N THR A 28 -2.15 1.98 2.20
CA THR A 28 -1.31 3.17 2.33
C THR A 28 -2.12 4.42 2.64
N SER A 29 -1.54 5.34 3.41
CA SER A 29 -2.04 6.72 3.56
C SER A 29 -1.34 7.70 2.63
N LEU A 30 -0.31 7.26 1.90
CA LEU A 30 0.44 8.09 0.95
C LEU A 30 -0.37 8.38 -0.32
N SER A 31 0.08 9.38 -1.08
CA SER A 31 -0.42 9.60 -2.43
C SER A 31 -0.08 8.42 -3.35
N LEU A 32 -0.80 8.28 -4.47
CA LEU A 32 -0.52 7.24 -5.45
C LEU A 32 0.92 7.31 -6.01
N PRO A 33 1.43 8.49 -6.43
CA PRO A 33 2.81 8.59 -6.93
C PRO A 33 3.86 8.17 -5.89
N GLU A 34 3.67 8.54 -4.62
CA GLU A 34 4.59 8.14 -3.54
C GLU A 34 4.50 6.65 -3.24
N THR A 35 3.30 6.09 -3.27
CA THR A 35 3.05 4.65 -3.11
C THR A 35 3.74 3.86 -4.22
N ALA A 36 3.55 4.26 -5.48
CA ALA A 36 4.18 3.62 -6.63
C ALA A 36 5.71 3.71 -6.55
N LYS A 37 6.24 4.88 -6.22
CA LYS A 37 7.69 5.09 -6.04
C LYS A 37 8.24 4.18 -4.96
N ARG A 38 7.58 4.09 -3.80
CA ARG A 38 8.02 3.28 -2.67
C ARG A 38 7.92 1.78 -2.97
N LEU A 39 6.82 1.33 -3.56
CA LEU A 39 6.61 -0.05 -3.99
C LEU A 39 7.71 -0.51 -4.97
N ASN A 40 8.04 0.34 -5.95
CA ASN A 40 9.09 0.05 -6.93
C ASN A 40 10.51 0.04 -6.35
N LEU A 41 10.76 0.82 -5.30
CA LEU A 41 12.04 0.81 -4.58
C LEU A 41 12.19 -0.43 -3.70
N GLU A 42 11.14 -0.82 -2.98
CA GLU A 42 11.19 -1.89 -1.98
C GLU A 42 10.93 -3.28 -2.57
N TYR A 43 10.12 -3.38 -3.63
CA TYR A 43 9.61 -4.66 -4.17
C TYR A 43 9.66 -4.73 -5.69
N SER A 44 10.78 -4.39 -6.33
CA SER A 44 10.89 -4.43 -7.80
C SER A 44 10.62 -5.82 -8.38
N THR A 45 9.94 -5.90 -9.53
CA THR A 45 9.60 -7.17 -10.20
C THR A 45 10.75 -7.70 -11.08
N GLY A 46 11.69 -6.83 -11.46
CA GLY A 46 12.74 -7.12 -12.44
C GLY A 46 12.26 -7.18 -13.90
N VAL A 47 10.95 -7.08 -14.16
CA VAL A 47 10.36 -7.08 -15.51
C VAL A 47 9.80 -5.72 -15.92
N GLY A 48 9.59 -4.81 -14.97
CA GLY A 48 9.11 -3.45 -15.19
C GLY A 48 8.74 -2.77 -13.87
N PRO A 49 8.46 -1.45 -13.88
CA PRO A 49 7.93 -0.80 -12.70
C PRO A 49 6.48 -1.23 -12.44
N TRP A 50 6.10 -1.36 -11.17
CA TRP A 50 4.71 -1.46 -10.74
C TRP A 50 3.93 -0.21 -11.15
N GLU A 51 2.79 -0.42 -11.79
CA GLU A 51 1.84 0.62 -12.18
C GLU A 51 0.47 0.35 -11.54
N LYS A 52 -0.30 1.39 -11.26
CA LYS A 52 -1.65 1.19 -10.70
C LYS A 52 -2.50 0.45 -11.73
N SER A 53 -3.09 -0.66 -11.33
CA SER A 53 -4.02 -1.40 -12.19
C SER A 53 -5.34 -0.63 -12.37
N ASP A 54 -5.97 -0.79 -13.54
CA ASP A 54 -7.35 -0.37 -13.78
C ASP A 54 -8.37 -1.44 -13.39
N GLU A 55 -7.90 -2.64 -13.01
CA GLU A 55 -8.75 -3.72 -12.55
C GLU A 55 -9.34 -3.45 -11.16
N LYS A 56 -10.49 -4.08 -10.90
CA LYS A 56 -11.10 -4.15 -9.58
C LYS A 56 -10.41 -5.19 -8.70
N PHE A 57 -10.58 -5.10 -7.39
CA PHE A 57 -10.21 -6.19 -6.50
C PHE A 57 -11.08 -7.43 -6.79
N ARG A 58 -10.55 -8.63 -6.48
CA ARG A 58 -11.28 -9.90 -6.66
C ARG A 58 -12.61 -9.95 -5.88
N THR A 59 -12.72 -9.16 -4.82
CA THR A 59 -13.95 -8.97 -4.03
C THR A 59 -15.03 -8.18 -4.75
N GLY A 60 -14.70 -7.52 -5.88
CA GLY A 60 -15.58 -6.62 -6.62
C GLY A 60 -15.41 -5.14 -6.28
N ASP A 61 -14.59 -4.82 -5.27
CA ASP A 61 -14.30 -3.45 -4.85
C ASP A 61 -13.50 -2.68 -5.91
N SER A 62 -13.72 -1.36 -5.97
CA SER A 62 -12.98 -0.47 -6.88
C SER A 62 -11.49 -0.39 -6.52
N ASN A 63 -10.65 -0.04 -7.48
CA ASN A 63 -9.26 0.32 -7.23
C ASN A 63 -9.02 1.82 -7.48
N PRO A 64 -8.82 2.65 -6.43
CA PRO A 64 -8.68 2.26 -5.02
C PRO A 64 -10.02 2.02 -4.30
N CYS A 65 -9.95 1.39 -3.12
CA CYS A 65 -11.02 1.32 -2.13
C CYS A 65 -10.50 1.76 -0.74
N PRO A 66 -11.37 2.24 0.17
CA PRO A 66 -10.96 2.60 1.52
C PRO A 66 -10.48 1.36 2.32
N CYS A 67 -9.54 1.56 3.25
CA CYS A 67 -9.11 0.50 4.15
C CYS A 67 -10.17 0.19 5.22
N ASN A 68 -10.40 -1.09 5.53
CA ASN A 68 -11.38 -1.48 6.56
C ASN A 68 -10.99 -1.03 7.97
N GLU A 69 -9.69 -1.05 8.31
CA GLU A 69 -9.21 -0.69 9.64
C GLU A 69 -9.10 0.82 9.83
N ASN A 70 -8.73 1.54 8.77
CA ASN A 70 -8.47 2.97 8.81
C ASN A 70 -9.08 3.69 7.59
N PRO A 71 -10.42 3.66 7.41
CA PRO A 71 -11.08 4.09 6.16
C PRO A 71 -10.91 5.57 5.82
N GLN A 72 -10.67 6.40 6.83
CA GLN A 72 -10.51 7.85 6.67
C GLN A 72 -9.10 8.26 6.25
N THR A 73 -8.09 7.41 6.50
CA THR A 73 -6.68 7.77 6.32
C THR A 73 -5.95 6.85 5.34
N HIS A 74 -6.42 5.62 5.15
CA HIS A 74 -5.76 4.62 4.32
C HIS A 74 -6.65 4.15 3.17
N LYS A 75 -6.00 3.82 2.06
CA LYS A 75 -6.61 3.24 0.87
C LYS A 75 -5.88 1.97 0.48
N HIS A 76 -6.61 1.05 -0.13
CA HIS A 76 -6.05 -0.10 -0.81
C HIS A 76 -5.87 0.21 -2.30
N TYR A 77 -4.68 -0.07 -2.81
CA TYR A 77 -4.35 -0.02 -4.23
C TYR A 77 -3.94 -1.40 -4.73
N LEU A 78 -4.37 -1.72 -5.96
CA LEU A 78 -3.85 -2.84 -6.73
C LEU A 78 -2.90 -2.31 -7.81
N PHE A 79 -1.74 -2.94 -7.91
CA PHE A 79 -0.68 -2.67 -8.89
C PHE A 79 -0.42 -3.90 -9.76
N VAL A 80 0.09 -3.68 -10.97
CA VAL A 80 0.56 -4.68 -11.96
C VAL A 80 1.98 -4.38 -12.42
#